data_AF-A0AAJ7W540-F1
#
_entry.id   AF-A0AAJ7W540-F1
#
_cell.length_a   1.000
_cell.length_b   1.000
_cell.length_c   1.000
_cell.angle_alpha   90.00
_cell.angle_beta   90.00
_cell.angle_gamma   90.00
#
_symmetry.space_group_name_H-M   'P 1'
#
loop_
_entity.id
_entity.type
_entity.pdbx_description
1 polymer ?
#
loop_
_entity_poly.entity_id
_entity_poly.type
_entity_poly.pdbx_seq_one_letter_code
_entity_poly.pdbx_strand_id
1 'polypeptide(L)'
;MLCYFVPVVGAILADSYLGRFRTILYFSIIYAIGNILMCFAATPPISIWPIQMTYIGLVLIAWGTGGIKPCVAAFGGDQFHLPQQQQKLQQFFSLFYFTINFGGFVGMILIPILREAFTCFGDDTCYALGFGFPAALMVTALFLFLLGKPLYRLKYPKENIMLKFISCIYVSHIRYNYSMQPHLKLYVLQSQYAVKKKMSVNGTPKVANHWLDYAEDKFPSKLIMDIKIVLAILFLYIPLPLFWSLFDQQGSRWTFQASRMNGTILGTQLLPDQMQVINPAIVLLLIPLFDKLIYPWFGNLQMLSSPLKRMIVGGVFAGLAFIMSGLLELKLEETYPVLPDKGQSTLNFINTLQCDVEFLAPFDSTITLNSGLRQVFNVSAKNLTKYELYLVAIPQCWELHLKNPTLSISINTSEYQVNTLIVGSIGKDLHLFKTDPDEFKKSLSGRPKLRVIFIRDSEILKNVTVTLESSSGLQDKYFVPDDNSLCESTYMELEPGLFHYVIRNRDDPDGTYKSSILLELGAVYLLMLREHNGLIVFHKIFTMTPANKIHILWLVPQYLLISIAEVMFAISGLEFSFTQL
;
A
#
# COMPACT_ATOMS: atom_id res chain seq x y z
N MET A 1 -3.64 -9.80 4.75
CA MET A 1 -4.45 -10.41 5.84
C MET A 1 -4.72 -11.89 5.67
N LEU A 2 -5.21 -12.40 4.51
CA LEU A 2 -5.53 -13.83 4.34
C LEU A 2 -4.35 -14.78 4.69
N CYS A 3 -3.11 -14.39 4.38
CA CYS A 3 -1.90 -15.16 4.69
C CYS A 3 -1.59 -15.34 6.19
N TYR A 4 -2.29 -14.64 7.09
CA TYR A 4 -2.21 -14.82 8.55
C TYR A 4 -3.38 -15.62 9.12
N PHE A 5 -4.45 -15.81 8.35
CA PHE A 5 -5.56 -16.69 8.71
C PHE A 5 -5.31 -18.15 8.28
N VAL A 6 -4.80 -18.34 7.05
CA VAL A 6 -4.51 -19.67 6.49
C VAL A 6 -3.50 -20.52 7.31
N PRO A 7 -2.56 -19.98 8.11
CA PRO A 7 -1.78 -20.78 9.07
C PRO A 7 -2.62 -21.68 9.97
N VAL A 8 -3.81 -21.25 10.39
CA VAL A 8 -4.70 -22.11 11.19
C VAL A 8 -5.12 -23.35 10.39
N VAL A 9 -5.48 -23.15 9.12
CA VAL A 9 -5.82 -24.24 8.20
C VAL A 9 -4.61 -25.14 7.93
N GLY A 10 -3.44 -24.55 7.69
CA GLY A 10 -2.18 -25.28 7.48
C GLY A 10 -1.81 -26.17 8.67
N ALA A 11 -1.89 -25.63 9.88
CA ALA A 11 -1.62 -26.36 11.12
C ALA A 11 -2.61 -27.52 11.32
N ILE A 12 -3.92 -27.28 11.14
CA ILE A 12 -4.95 -28.34 11.24
C ILE A 12 -4.67 -29.46 10.23
N LEU A 13 -4.41 -29.12 8.96
CA LEU A 13 -4.14 -30.11 7.92
C LEU A 13 -2.86 -30.90 8.20
N ALA A 14 -1.79 -30.24 8.66
CA ALA A 14 -0.52 -30.89 8.99
C ALA A 14 -0.62 -31.84 10.18
N ASP A 15 -1.26 -31.40 11.28
CA ASP A 15 -1.28 -32.17 12.51
C ASP A 15 -2.42 -33.21 12.56
N SER A 16 -3.49 -33.05 11.76
CA SER A 16 -4.65 -33.94 11.78
C SER A 16 -4.76 -34.91 10.60
N TYR A 17 -4.32 -34.52 9.39
CA TYR A 17 -4.64 -35.29 8.17
C TYR A 17 -3.43 -35.67 7.32
N LEU A 18 -2.68 -34.68 6.82
CA LEU A 18 -1.70 -34.87 5.75
C LEU A 18 -0.28 -35.15 6.26
N GLY A 19 0.03 -34.73 7.49
CA GLY A 19 1.40 -34.68 7.98
C GLY A 19 2.16 -33.45 7.46
N ARG A 20 3.13 -32.97 8.24
CA ARG A 20 3.86 -31.71 7.97
C ARG A 20 4.51 -31.65 6.59
N PHE A 21 5.18 -32.73 6.16
CA PHE A 21 5.86 -32.77 4.87
C PHE A 21 4.89 -32.58 3.68
N ARG A 22 3.77 -33.30 3.67
CA ARG A 22 2.79 -33.22 2.56
C ARG A 22 2.07 -31.87 2.56
N THR A 23 1.75 -31.34 3.74
CA THR A 23 1.19 -29.98 3.86
C THR A 23 2.14 -28.94 3.27
N ILE A 24 3.43 -28.96 3.64
CA ILE A 24 4.43 -28.05 3.08
C ILE A 24 4.49 -28.21 1.55
N LEU A 25 4.53 -29.44 1.04
CA LEU A 25 4.60 -29.72 -0.39
C LEU A 25 3.40 -29.12 -1.17
N TYR A 26 2.17 -29.44 -0.77
CA TYR A 26 0.98 -29.00 -1.50
C TYR A 26 0.81 -27.47 -1.45
N PHE A 27 0.99 -26.86 -0.28
CA PHE A 27 0.92 -25.40 -0.19
C PHE A 27 2.08 -24.71 -0.92
N SER A 28 3.26 -25.33 -1.01
CA SER A 28 4.38 -24.80 -1.80
C SER A 28 4.11 -24.82 -3.31
N ILE A 29 3.42 -25.85 -3.81
CA ILE A 29 2.97 -25.90 -5.21
C ILE A 29 1.96 -24.78 -5.50
N ILE A 30 0.96 -24.61 -4.61
CA ILE A 30 -0.02 -23.51 -4.71
C ILE A 30 0.70 -22.15 -4.69
N TYR A 31 1.70 -22.00 -3.82
CA TYR A 31 2.49 -20.77 -3.74
C TYR A 31 3.28 -20.51 -5.03
N ALA A 32 3.94 -21.53 -5.60
CA ALA A 32 4.66 -21.41 -6.86
C ALA A 32 3.73 -21.01 -8.02
N ILE A 33 2.56 -21.64 -8.13
CA ILE A 33 1.55 -21.29 -9.14
C ILE A 33 1.10 -19.84 -8.98
N GLY A 34 0.83 -19.39 -7.75
CA GLY A 34 0.46 -18.01 -7.48
C GLY A 34 1.50 -16.99 -7.93
N ASN A 35 2.79 -17.24 -7.67
CA ASN A 35 3.87 -16.34 -8.11
C ASN A 35 4.04 -16.34 -9.65
N ILE A 36 3.95 -17.50 -10.29
CA ILE A 36 4.01 -17.61 -11.75
C ILE A 36 2.84 -16.85 -12.39
N LEU A 37 1.64 -16.97 -11.82
CA LEU A 37 0.45 -16.26 -12.30
C LEU A 37 0.60 -14.74 -12.18
N MET A 38 1.22 -14.24 -11.09
CA MET A 38 1.55 -12.81 -10.95
C MET A 38 2.55 -12.34 -12.01
N CYS A 39 3.55 -13.14 -12.33
CA CYS A 39 4.50 -12.83 -13.40
C CYS A 39 3.81 -12.74 -14.78
N PHE A 40 2.90 -13.67 -15.09
CA PHE A 40 2.11 -13.63 -16.32
C PHE A 40 1.12 -12.47 -16.36
N ALA A 41 0.49 -12.12 -15.23
CA ALA A 41 -0.39 -10.95 -15.14
C ALA A 41 0.36 -9.64 -15.43
N ALA A 42 1.64 -9.57 -15.06
CA ALA A 42 2.52 -8.43 -15.31
C ALA A 42 3.18 -8.45 -16.71
N THR A 43 2.84 -9.41 -17.57
CA THR A 43 3.39 -9.54 -18.93
C THR A 43 2.30 -9.21 -19.95
N PRO A 44 2.27 -7.98 -20.53
CA PRO A 44 1.19 -7.52 -21.42
C PRO A 44 0.86 -8.45 -22.60
N PRO A 45 1.84 -9.09 -23.29
CA PRO A 45 1.53 -10.03 -24.38
C PRO A 45 0.77 -11.29 -23.96
N ILE A 46 0.83 -11.66 -22.68
CA ILE A 46 0.27 -12.91 -22.13
C ILE A 46 -0.93 -12.63 -21.21
N SER A 47 -1.08 -11.40 -20.72
CA SER A 47 -2.10 -11.05 -19.73
C SER A 47 -3.50 -11.07 -20.34
N ILE A 48 -4.24 -12.15 -20.08
CA ILE A 48 -5.66 -12.25 -20.37
C ILE A 48 -6.40 -11.82 -19.10
N TRP A 49 -6.92 -10.59 -19.08
CA TRP A 49 -7.70 -10.05 -17.96
C TRP A 49 -6.80 -9.81 -16.71
N PRO A 50 -5.87 -8.85 -16.78
CA PRO A 50 -4.76 -8.69 -15.82
C PRO A 50 -5.22 -8.50 -14.37
N ILE A 51 -6.35 -7.83 -14.16
CA ILE A 51 -6.91 -7.57 -12.83
C ILE A 51 -7.32 -8.89 -12.15
N GLN A 52 -8.05 -9.74 -12.87
CA GLN A 52 -8.54 -11.03 -12.36
C GLN A 52 -7.38 -11.99 -12.09
N MET A 53 -6.42 -12.08 -13.02
CA MET A 53 -5.20 -12.88 -12.82
C MET A 53 -4.42 -12.43 -11.58
N THR A 54 -4.31 -11.12 -11.36
CA THR A 54 -3.65 -10.55 -10.18
C THR A 54 -4.38 -10.95 -8.90
N TYR A 55 -5.71 -10.82 -8.84
CA TYR A 55 -6.48 -11.22 -7.65
C TYR A 55 -6.33 -12.72 -7.35
N ILE A 56 -6.44 -13.57 -8.37
CA ILE A 56 -6.27 -15.01 -8.21
C ILE A 56 -4.84 -15.33 -7.75
N GLY A 57 -3.83 -14.71 -8.37
CA GLY A 57 -2.42 -14.87 -8.01
C GLY A 57 -2.16 -14.51 -6.55
N LEU A 58 -2.65 -13.35 -6.08
CA LEU A 58 -2.51 -12.90 -4.70
C LEU A 58 -3.22 -13.83 -3.70
N VAL A 59 -4.40 -14.36 -4.04
CA VAL A 59 -5.12 -15.33 -3.18
C VAL A 59 -4.33 -16.63 -3.07
N LEU A 60 -3.79 -17.15 -4.18
CA LEU A 60 -2.97 -18.37 -4.19
C LEU A 60 -1.66 -18.17 -3.40
N ILE A 61 -1.00 -17.02 -3.54
CA ILE A 61 0.17 -16.66 -2.74
C ILE A 61 -0.20 -16.61 -1.26
N ALA A 62 -1.31 -15.98 -0.90
CA ALA A 62 -1.75 -15.89 0.49
C ALA A 62 -2.07 -17.27 1.09
N TRP A 63 -2.70 -18.15 0.31
CA TRP A 63 -2.97 -19.53 0.72
C TRP A 63 -1.70 -20.35 0.89
N GLY A 64 -0.82 -20.31 -0.12
CA GLY A 64 0.45 -21.02 -0.12
C GLY A 64 1.35 -20.59 1.05
N THR A 65 1.65 -19.29 1.14
CA THR A 65 2.47 -18.74 2.25
C THR A 65 1.88 -19.05 3.61
N GLY A 66 0.58 -18.82 3.79
CA GLY A 66 -0.10 -19.05 5.06
C GLY A 66 -0.05 -20.52 5.49
N GLY A 67 -0.30 -21.46 4.58
CA GLY A 67 -0.31 -22.89 4.92
C GLY A 67 1.06 -23.45 5.29
N ILE A 68 2.14 -22.89 4.74
CA ILE A 68 3.53 -23.31 4.98
C ILE A 68 4.06 -22.80 6.32
N LYS A 69 3.71 -21.55 6.70
CA LYS A 69 4.21 -20.85 7.90
C LYS A 69 4.26 -21.69 9.19
N PRO A 70 3.18 -22.33 9.64
CA PRO A 70 3.19 -23.09 10.90
C PRO A 70 3.94 -24.42 10.80
N CYS A 71 4.15 -24.92 9.57
CA CYS A 71 4.66 -26.27 9.33
C CYS A 71 6.17 -26.32 9.20
N VAL A 72 6.81 -25.33 8.57
CA VAL A 72 8.25 -25.39 8.20
C VAL A 72 9.16 -25.35 9.43
N ALA A 73 8.94 -24.40 10.33
CA ALA A 73 9.76 -24.30 11.55
C ALA A 73 9.62 -25.55 12.43
N ALA A 74 8.39 -26.05 12.57
CA ALA A 74 8.10 -27.27 13.32
C ALA A 74 8.71 -28.52 12.67
N PHE A 75 8.64 -28.63 11.34
CA PHE A 75 9.24 -29.74 10.59
C PHE A 75 10.77 -29.73 10.66
N GLY A 76 11.39 -28.55 10.62
CA GLY A 76 12.83 -28.40 10.84
C GLY A 76 13.26 -28.84 12.24
N GLY A 77 12.50 -28.47 13.27
CA GLY A 77 12.75 -28.91 14.64
C GLY A 77 12.60 -30.42 14.85
N ASP A 78 11.68 -31.07 14.11
CA ASP A 78 11.45 -32.51 14.18
C ASP A 78 12.64 -33.37 13.70
N GLN A 79 13.60 -32.77 12.99
CA GLN A 79 14.78 -33.49 12.47
C GLN A 79 15.79 -33.83 13.57
N PHE A 80 15.73 -33.14 14.73
CA PHE A 80 16.68 -33.34 15.82
C PHE A 80 16.20 -34.39 16.82
N HIS A 81 17.14 -35.15 17.40
CA HIS A 81 16.88 -36.11 18.46
C HIS A 81 17.02 -35.46 19.85
N LEU A 82 15.88 -35.28 20.53
CA LEU A 82 15.84 -34.77 21.91
C LEU A 82 15.93 -35.95 22.90
N PRO A 83 16.65 -35.79 24.03
CA PRO A 83 17.34 -34.58 24.52
C PRO A 83 18.78 -34.38 23.99
N GLN A 84 19.37 -35.38 23.32
CA GLN A 84 20.80 -35.41 22.96
C GLN A 84 21.28 -34.23 22.08
N GLN A 85 20.42 -33.67 21.24
CA GLN A 85 20.76 -32.61 20.27
C GLN A 85 20.15 -31.23 20.59
N GLN A 86 19.81 -30.98 21.85
CA GLN A 86 19.13 -29.73 22.26
C GLN A 86 19.92 -28.45 21.90
N GLN A 87 21.24 -28.43 22.06
CA GLN A 87 22.08 -27.28 21.67
C GLN A 87 22.05 -27.02 20.15
N LYS A 88 22.09 -28.09 19.33
CA LYS A 88 22.04 -27.96 17.86
C LYS A 88 20.67 -27.45 17.40
N LEU A 89 19.60 -27.82 18.08
CA LEU A 89 18.26 -27.32 17.82
C LEU A 89 18.15 -25.80 18.07
N GLN A 90 18.74 -25.30 19.16
CA GLN A 90 18.78 -23.85 19.45
C GLN A 90 19.57 -23.07 18.40
N GLN A 91 20.71 -23.61 17.96
CA GLN A 91 21.49 -23.02 16.86
C GLN A 91 20.70 -23.00 15.54
N PHE A 92 19.96 -24.06 15.22
CA PHE A 92 19.08 -24.12 14.05
C PHE A 92 18.05 -22.99 14.07
N PHE A 93 17.33 -22.81 15.18
CA PHE A 93 16.33 -21.74 15.28
C PHE A 93 16.95 -20.34 15.21
N SER A 94 18.15 -20.15 15.76
CA SER A 94 18.88 -18.88 15.67
C SER A 94 19.26 -18.55 14.23
N LEU A 95 19.81 -19.53 13.49
CA LEU A 95 20.16 -19.38 12.08
C LEU A 95 18.91 -19.18 11.19
N PHE A 96 17.82 -19.88 11.50
CA PHE A 96 16.54 -19.72 10.83
C PHE A 96 16.00 -18.30 10.98
N TYR A 97 16.01 -17.76 12.21
CA TYR A 97 15.58 -16.39 12.48
C TYR A 97 16.46 -15.35 11.76
N PHE A 98 17.78 -15.53 11.79
CA PHE A 98 18.71 -14.68 11.04
C PHE A 98 18.41 -14.70 9.52
N THR A 99 18.18 -15.88 8.96
CA THR A 99 17.91 -16.06 7.52
C THR A 99 16.61 -15.36 7.08
N ILE A 100 15.56 -15.39 7.91
CA ILE A 100 14.29 -14.70 7.61
C ILE A 100 14.51 -13.18 7.55
N ASN A 101 15.15 -12.60 8.56
CA ASN A 101 15.39 -11.16 8.61
C ASN A 101 16.32 -10.71 7.49
N PHE A 102 17.40 -11.46 7.24
CA PHE A 102 18.33 -11.18 6.15
C PHE A 102 17.65 -11.30 4.78
N GLY A 103 16.86 -12.36 4.55
CA GLY A 103 16.11 -12.54 3.31
C GLY A 103 15.06 -11.44 3.07
N GLY A 104 14.37 -11.01 4.13
CA GLY A 104 13.44 -9.87 4.08
C GLY A 104 14.16 -8.57 3.73
N PHE A 105 15.28 -8.29 4.38
CA PHE A 105 16.12 -7.11 4.11
C PHE A 105 16.62 -7.08 2.66
N VAL A 106 17.23 -8.19 2.19
CA VAL A 106 17.72 -8.29 0.81
C VAL A 106 16.56 -8.20 -0.19
N GLY A 107 15.43 -8.85 0.07
CA GLY A 107 14.26 -8.81 -0.81
C GLY A 107 13.68 -7.40 -0.97
N MET A 108 13.58 -6.63 0.12
CA MET A 108 13.07 -5.26 0.08
C MET A 108 14.00 -4.29 -0.67
N ILE A 109 15.29 -4.57 -0.79
CA ILE A 109 16.24 -3.78 -1.58
C ILE A 109 16.29 -4.27 -3.03
N LEU A 110 16.46 -5.57 -3.22
CA LEU A 110 16.76 -6.17 -4.52
C LEU A 110 15.56 -6.12 -5.47
N ILE A 111 14.33 -6.37 -4.99
CA ILE A 111 13.15 -6.44 -5.86
C ILE A 111 12.81 -5.08 -6.50
N PRO A 112 12.77 -3.94 -5.76
CA PRO A 112 12.56 -2.63 -6.38
C PRO A 112 13.65 -2.26 -7.39
N ILE A 113 14.93 -2.56 -7.06
CA ILE A 113 16.06 -2.30 -7.97
C ILE A 113 15.93 -3.13 -9.25
N LEU A 114 15.61 -4.42 -9.14
CA LEU A 114 15.41 -5.28 -10.32
C LEU A 114 14.25 -4.81 -11.19
N ARG A 115 13.16 -4.33 -10.57
CA ARG A 115 12.00 -3.78 -11.30
C ARG A 115 12.38 -2.55 -12.13
N GLU A 116 13.22 -1.68 -11.61
CA GLU A 116 13.58 -0.40 -12.25
C GLU A 116 14.79 -0.50 -13.18
N ALA A 117 15.73 -1.41 -12.90
CA ALA A 117 16.97 -1.53 -13.68
C ALA A 117 16.77 -1.98 -15.13
N PHE A 118 15.61 -2.59 -15.45
CA PHE A 118 15.32 -3.14 -16.78
C PHE A 118 14.00 -2.57 -17.31
N THR A 119 14.03 -2.10 -18.55
CA THR A 119 12.84 -1.72 -19.32
C THR A 119 12.24 -2.96 -19.97
N CYS A 120 10.93 -3.19 -19.80
CA CYS A 120 10.24 -4.35 -20.36
C CYS A 120 8.96 -3.91 -21.05
N PHE A 121 8.68 -4.49 -22.23
CA PHE A 121 7.40 -4.31 -22.96
C PHE A 121 7.04 -2.86 -23.31
N GLY A 122 8.03 -1.96 -23.37
CA GLY A 122 7.81 -0.54 -23.65
C GLY A 122 7.55 0.33 -22.41
N ASP A 123 7.57 -0.28 -21.21
CA ASP A 123 7.51 0.44 -19.93
C ASP A 123 8.90 0.60 -19.31
N ASP A 124 9.11 1.72 -18.62
CA ASP A 124 10.36 2.01 -17.88
C ASP A 124 10.60 1.09 -16.68
N THR A 125 9.57 0.33 -16.27
CA THR A 125 9.64 -0.57 -15.12
C THR A 125 9.20 -1.99 -15.49
N CYS A 126 10.04 -2.97 -15.21
CA CYS A 126 9.76 -4.38 -15.46
C CYS A 126 9.12 -5.09 -14.26
N TYR A 127 7.80 -4.97 -14.11
CA TYR A 127 7.05 -5.71 -13.09
C TYR A 127 7.12 -7.24 -13.28
N ALA A 128 7.19 -7.71 -14.52
CA ALA A 128 7.34 -9.14 -14.82
C ALA A 128 8.61 -9.73 -14.18
N LEU A 129 9.74 -9.01 -14.22
CA LEU A 129 10.97 -9.46 -13.55
C LEU A 129 10.84 -9.41 -12.02
N GLY A 130 10.21 -8.35 -11.49
CA GLY A 130 9.95 -8.19 -10.06
C GLY A 130 9.13 -9.33 -9.45
N PHE A 131 8.15 -9.87 -10.16
CA PHE A 131 7.37 -11.04 -9.73
C PHE A 131 7.98 -12.39 -10.17
N GLY A 132 8.67 -12.41 -11.31
CA GLY A 132 9.32 -13.60 -11.85
C GLY A 132 10.50 -14.09 -11.00
N PHE A 133 11.27 -13.17 -10.42
CA PHE A 133 12.40 -13.53 -9.56
C PHE A 133 11.95 -14.27 -8.28
N PRO A 134 10.98 -13.79 -7.48
CA PRO A 134 10.38 -14.58 -6.40
C PRO A 134 9.78 -15.91 -6.86
N ALA A 135 9.16 -15.97 -8.04
CA ALA A 135 8.64 -17.22 -8.60
C ALA A 135 9.76 -18.25 -8.82
N ALA A 136 10.87 -17.84 -9.43
CA ALA A 136 12.04 -18.70 -9.65
C ALA A 136 12.65 -19.19 -8.33
N LEU A 137 12.79 -18.30 -7.35
CA LEU A 137 13.27 -18.68 -6.00
C LEU A 137 12.34 -19.68 -5.32
N MET A 138 11.03 -19.50 -5.42
CA MET A 138 10.06 -20.41 -4.82
C MET A 138 10.07 -21.80 -5.48
N VAL A 139 10.18 -21.86 -6.81
CA VAL A 139 10.33 -23.12 -7.55
C VAL A 139 11.64 -23.82 -7.16
N THR A 140 12.72 -23.06 -7.05
CA THR A 140 14.03 -23.58 -6.62
C THR A 140 13.96 -24.13 -5.19
N ALA A 141 13.31 -23.41 -4.26
CA ALA A 141 13.10 -23.86 -2.89
C ALA A 141 12.27 -25.15 -2.82
N LEU A 142 11.21 -25.26 -3.62
CA LEU A 142 10.41 -26.48 -3.72
C LEU A 142 11.24 -27.66 -4.26
N PHE A 143 12.05 -27.44 -5.29
CA PHE A 143 12.94 -28.45 -5.84
C PHE A 143 13.95 -28.96 -4.80
N LEU A 144 14.61 -28.05 -4.08
CA LEU A 144 15.55 -28.40 -3.00
C LEU A 144 14.85 -29.17 -1.86
N PHE A 145 13.63 -28.77 -1.49
CA PHE A 145 12.85 -29.47 -0.47
C PHE A 145 12.50 -30.90 -0.90
N LEU A 146 12.18 -31.13 -2.17
CA LEU A 146 11.91 -32.45 -2.71
C LEU A 146 13.16 -33.34 -2.77
N LEU A 147 14.31 -32.76 -3.15
CA LEU A 147 15.59 -33.48 -3.14
C LEU A 147 16.00 -33.94 -1.74
N GLY A 148 15.62 -33.19 -0.69
CA GLY A 148 15.90 -33.56 0.70
C GLY A 148 15.00 -34.66 1.26
N LYS A 149 13.93 -35.06 0.56
CA LYS A 149 12.95 -36.07 1.03
C LYS A 149 13.57 -37.36 1.62
N PRO A 150 14.57 -38.03 1.00
CA PRO A 150 15.13 -39.27 1.55
C PRO A 150 15.90 -39.06 2.87
N LEU A 151 16.30 -37.83 3.18
CA LEU A 151 17.04 -37.48 4.39
C LEU A 151 16.11 -37.09 5.56
N TYR A 152 14.83 -36.82 5.29
CA TYR A 152 13.92 -36.29 6.29
C TYR A 152 13.35 -37.36 7.20
N ARG A 153 13.30 -37.02 8.49
CA ARG A 153 12.54 -37.76 9.49
C ARG A 153 11.07 -37.34 9.44
N LEU A 154 10.22 -38.24 8.96
CA LEU A 154 8.78 -38.01 8.85
C LEU A 154 8.07 -38.46 10.13
N LYS A 155 7.38 -37.54 10.80
CA LYS A 155 6.44 -37.85 11.89
C LYS A 155 5.01 -37.92 11.33
N TYR A 156 4.31 -39.01 11.64
CA TYR A 156 2.92 -39.20 11.26
C TYR A 156 1.98 -38.62 12.33
N PRO A 157 0.85 -38.00 11.93
CA PRO A 157 -0.12 -37.46 12.87
C PRO A 157 -0.75 -38.60 13.69
N LYS A 158 -0.77 -38.44 15.03
CA LYS A 158 -1.30 -39.47 15.95
C LYS A 158 -2.74 -39.20 16.37
N GLU A 159 -3.15 -37.94 16.55
CA GLU A 159 -4.49 -37.58 17.02
C GLU A 159 -4.92 -36.16 16.60
N ASN A 160 -6.23 -35.97 16.39
CA ASN A 160 -6.82 -34.68 16.03
C ASN A 160 -7.09 -33.82 17.28
N ILE A 161 -6.05 -33.15 17.78
CA ILE A 161 -6.12 -32.32 19.00
C ILE A 161 -7.15 -31.18 18.85
N MET A 162 -7.23 -30.53 17.68
CA MET A 162 -8.19 -29.45 17.44
C MET A 162 -9.66 -29.90 17.50
N LEU A 163 -9.97 -31.09 16.99
CA LEU A 163 -11.32 -31.65 17.11
C LEU A 163 -11.66 -31.96 18.57
N LYS A 164 -10.70 -32.46 19.36
CA LYS A 164 -10.88 -32.66 20.81
C LYS A 164 -11.10 -31.32 21.53
N PHE A 165 -10.36 -30.27 21.17
CA PHE A 165 -10.51 -28.92 21.72
C PHE A 165 -11.93 -28.36 21.48
N ILE A 166 -12.39 -28.34 20.23
CA ILE A 166 -13.72 -27.83 19.85
C ILE A 166 -14.83 -28.69 20.49
N SER A 167 -14.69 -30.02 20.47
CA SER A 167 -15.67 -30.92 21.07
C SER A 167 -15.76 -30.75 22.58
N CYS A 168 -14.64 -30.51 23.26
CA CYS A 168 -14.62 -30.26 24.70
C CYS A 168 -15.36 -28.96 25.06
N ILE A 169 -15.09 -27.87 24.34
CA ILE A 169 -15.79 -26.59 24.52
C ILE A 169 -17.29 -26.74 24.27
N TYR A 170 -17.67 -27.39 23.16
CA TYR A 170 -19.07 -27.58 22.78
C TYR A 170 -19.85 -28.40 23.82
N VAL A 171 -19.31 -29.55 24.23
CA VAL A 171 -19.94 -30.41 25.25
C VAL A 171 -20.02 -29.70 26.60
N SER A 172 -18.96 -28.98 26.99
CA SER A 172 -18.95 -28.20 28.23
C SER A 172 -20.03 -27.12 28.22
N HIS A 173 -20.15 -26.36 27.12
CA HIS A 173 -21.10 -25.27 27.00
C HIS A 173 -22.56 -25.75 27.03
N ILE A 174 -22.87 -26.82 26.29
CA ILE A 174 -24.21 -27.42 26.30
C ILE A 174 -24.61 -27.88 27.70
N ARG A 175 -23.73 -28.60 28.38
CA ARG A 175 -24.03 -29.14 29.72
C ARG A 175 -24.10 -28.05 30.78
N TYR A 176 -23.29 -27.01 30.66
CA TYR A 176 -23.39 -25.82 31.49
C TYR A 176 -24.75 -25.14 31.33
N ASN A 177 -25.19 -24.89 30.09
CA ASN A 177 -26.50 -24.28 29.81
C ASN A 177 -27.67 -25.13 30.35
N TYR A 178 -27.61 -26.46 30.21
CA TYR A 178 -28.61 -27.37 30.79
C TYR A 178 -28.61 -27.38 32.33
N SER A 179 -27.44 -27.25 32.96
CA SER A 179 -27.31 -27.15 34.42
C SER A 179 -27.89 -25.85 34.99
N MET A 180 -28.02 -24.81 34.17
CA MET A 180 -28.57 -23.50 34.55
C MET A 180 -30.12 -23.48 34.53
N GLN A 181 -30.77 -24.44 33.87
CA GLN A 181 -32.23 -24.56 33.81
C GLN A 181 -32.78 -25.30 35.04
N PRO A 182 -33.75 -24.72 35.79
CA PRO A 182 -34.19 -25.27 37.09
C PRO A 182 -34.85 -26.67 37.00
N HIS A 183 -35.44 -27.03 35.86
CA HIS A 183 -36.14 -28.30 35.64
C HIS A 183 -35.21 -29.44 35.18
N LEU A 184 -34.07 -29.14 34.53
CA LEU A 184 -33.10 -30.13 34.06
C LEU A 184 -31.89 -30.34 35.00
N LYS A 185 -31.74 -29.48 36.02
CA LYS A 185 -30.65 -29.55 37.00
C LYS A 185 -30.55 -30.93 37.66
N LEU A 186 -31.69 -31.56 37.98
CA LEU A 186 -31.73 -32.90 38.57
C LEU A 186 -31.17 -33.96 37.61
N TYR A 187 -31.51 -33.90 36.32
CA TYR A 187 -31.11 -34.88 35.30
C TYR A 187 -29.60 -34.83 35.00
N VAL A 188 -29.04 -33.62 34.89
CA VAL A 188 -27.60 -33.41 34.67
C VAL A 188 -26.80 -33.87 35.90
N LEU A 189 -27.25 -33.53 37.11
CA LEU A 189 -26.64 -33.99 38.36
C LEU A 189 -26.72 -35.52 38.49
N GLN A 190 -27.83 -36.15 38.10
CA GLN A 190 -28.01 -37.61 38.18
C GLN A 190 -27.09 -38.37 37.22
N SER A 191 -26.85 -37.83 36.01
CA SER A 191 -25.87 -38.40 35.07
C SER A 191 -24.42 -38.27 35.57
N GLN A 192 -24.07 -37.15 36.22
CA GLN A 192 -22.78 -36.99 36.88
C GLN A 192 -22.62 -37.91 38.10
N TYR A 193 -23.69 -38.13 38.87
CA TYR A 193 -23.71 -39.06 40.02
C TYR A 193 -23.54 -40.53 39.59
N ALA A 194 -24.18 -40.96 38.51
CA ALA A 194 -24.07 -42.33 38.00
C ALA A 194 -22.65 -42.68 37.52
N VAL A 195 -21.92 -41.70 36.97
CA VAL A 195 -20.53 -41.88 36.49
C VAL A 195 -19.53 -41.84 37.66
N LYS A 196 -19.68 -40.91 38.62
CA LYS A 196 -18.80 -40.84 39.81
C LYS A 196 -18.93 -42.06 40.74
N LYS A 197 -20.13 -42.69 40.82
CA LYS A 197 -20.34 -43.93 41.58
C LYS A 197 -19.52 -45.11 41.04
N LYS A 198 -19.04 -45.03 39.79
CA LYS A 198 -18.14 -46.02 39.19
C LYS A 198 -16.64 -45.75 39.46
N MET A 199 -16.26 -44.59 39.99
CA MET A 199 -14.85 -44.17 40.09
C MET A 199 -14.36 -43.69 41.48
N SER A 200 -15.20 -43.51 42.50
CA SER A 200 -14.69 -43.16 43.84
C SER A 200 -15.43 -43.87 44.97
N VAL A 201 -14.65 -44.58 45.79
CA VAL A 201 -15.09 -45.24 47.04
C VAL A 201 -15.18 -44.25 48.20
N ASN A 202 -14.71 -42.99 48.09
CA ASN A 202 -14.83 -42.00 49.17
C ASN A 202 -14.93 -40.55 48.65
N GLY A 203 -15.87 -39.79 49.18
CA GLY A 203 -15.77 -38.32 49.31
C GLY A 203 -16.55 -37.47 48.30
N THR A 204 -17.60 -36.83 48.81
CA THR A 204 -18.24 -35.53 48.45
C THR A 204 -18.20 -35.02 46.98
N PRO A 205 -19.34 -34.62 46.41
CA PRO A 205 -19.39 -34.05 45.06
C PRO A 205 -18.64 -32.70 45.00
N LYS A 206 -17.47 -32.67 44.35
CA LYS A 206 -16.84 -31.41 43.92
C LYS A 206 -17.79 -30.65 43.00
N VAL A 207 -18.18 -29.45 43.42
CA VAL A 207 -18.89 -28.46 42.58
C VAL A 207 -17.91 -28.01 41.49
N ALA A 208 -18.36 -28.00 40.24
CA ALA A 208 -17.59 -27.47 39.12
C ALA A 208 -17.42 -25.95 39.31
N ASN A 209 -16.18 -25.49 39.54
CA ASN A 209 -15.88 -24.07 39.72
C ASN A 209 -15.83 -23.31 38.39
N HIS A 210 -15.61 -24.02 37.26
CA HIS A 210 -15.56 -23.44 35.92
C HIS A 210 -16.47 -24.21 34.96
N TRP A 211 -17.06 -23.54 33.98
CA TRP A 211 -18.00 -24.15 33.02
C TRP A 211 -17.39 -25.28 32.16
N LEU A 212 -16.06 -25.29 31.98
CA LEU A 212 -15.35 -26.40 31.30
C LEU A 212 -15.25 -27.70 32.12
N ASP A 213 -15.43 -27.66 33.44
CA ASP A 213 -15.33 -28.86 34.28
C ASP A 213 -16.52 -29.82 34.07
N TYR A 214 -17.56 -29.36 33.37
CA TYR A 214 -18.72 -30.16 32.98
C TYR A 214 -18.43 -31.24 31.92
N ALA A 215 -17.21 -31.27 31.36
CA ALA A 215 -16.78 -32.26 30.37
C ALA A 215 -15.69 -33.22 30.90
N GLU A 216 -15.40 -33.21 32.21
CA GLU A 216 -14.37 -34.04 32.87
C GLU A 216 -14.62 -35.56 32.75
N ASP A 217 -15.87 -35.98 32.54
CA ASP A 217 -16.25 -37.37 32.28
C ASP A 217 -15.83 -37.88 30.89
N LYS A 218 -15.75 -36.99 29.88
CA LYS A 218 -15.48 -37.35 28.48
C LYS A 218 -14.06 -37.02 28.05
N PHE A 219 -13.43 -36.05 28.70
CA PHE A 219 -12.09 -35.57 28.34
C PHE A 219 -11.16 -35.61 29.55
N PRO A 220 -9.87 -35.92 29.34
CA PRO A 220 -8.90 -35.97 30.44
C PRO A 220 -8.76 -34.60 31.12
N SER A 221 -8.67 -34.58 32.46
CA SER A 221 -8.60 -33.34 33.25
C SER A 221 -7.44 -32.42 32.84
N LYS A 222 -6.32 -33.00 32.36
CA LYS A 222 -5.19 -32.21 31.82
C LYS A 222 -5.61 -31.38 30.59
N LEU A 223 -6.34 -31.98 29.65
CA LEU A 223 -6.82 -31.26 28.46
C LEU A 223 -7.76 -30.11 28.84
N ILE A 224 -8.63 -30.32 29.84
CA ILE A 224 -9.55 -29.28 30.32
C ILE A 224 -8.77 -28.12 30.96
N MET A 225 -7.73 -28.43 31.75
CA MET A 225 -6.84 -27.43 32.33
C MET A 225 -6.08 -26.64 31.25
N ASP A 226 -5.53 -27.34 30.26
CA ASP A 226 -4.83 -26.71 29.13
C ASP A 226 -5.77 -25.78 28.34
N ILE A 227 -7.02 -26.19 28.10
CA ILE A 227 -8.02 -25.35 27.42
C ILE A 227 -8.35 -24.10 28.24
N LYS A 228 -8.47 -24.20 29.58
CA LYS A 228 -8.69 -23.03 30.44
C LYS A 228 -7.55 -22.02 30.32
N ILE A 229 -6.30 -22.50 30.31
CA ILE A 229 -5.10 -21.65 30.14
C ILE A 229 -5.14 -20.98 28.76
N VAL A 230 -5.41 -21.74 27.70
CA VAL A 230 -5.51 -21.20 26.33
C VAL A 230 -6.58 -20.12 26.22
N LEU A 231 -7.76 -20.32 26.80
CA LEU A 231 -8.83 -19.31 26.79
C LEU A 231 -8.44 -18.03 27.56
N ALA A 232 -7.73 -18.17 28.68
CA ALA A 232 -7.20 -17.02 29.42
C ALA A 232 -6.13 -16.25 28.62
N ILE A 233 -5.25 -16.96 27.92
CA ILE A 233 -4.24 -16.35 27.02
C ILE A 233 -4.93 -15.65 25.85
N LEU A 234 -5.93 -16.26 25.22
CA LEU A 234 -6.69 -15.64 24.13
C LEU A 234 -7.37 -14.34 24.57
N PHE A 235 -7.91 -14.30 25.79
CA PHE A 235 -8.46 -13.07 26.36
C PHE A 235 -7.39 -11.99 26.55
N LEU A 236 -6.21 -12.36 27.08
CA LEU A 236 -5.07 -11.45 27.17
C LEU A 236 -4.61 -10.92 25.80
N TYR A 237 -4.86 -11.69 24.73
CA TYR A 237 -4.42 -11.36 23.37
C TYR A 237 -5.37 -10.47 22.58
N ILE A 238 -6.51 -10.06 23.14
CA ILE A 238 -7.44 -9.13 22.49
C ILE A 238 -6.78 -7.83 21.97
N PRO A 239 -5.76 -7.25 22.63
CA PRO A 239 -5.07 -6.05 22.11
C PRO A 239 -4.09 -6.31 20.94
N LEU A 240 -3.63 -7.56 20.72
CA LEU A 240 -2.65 -7.87 19.66
C LEU A 240 -3.11 -7.44 18.26
N PRO A 241 -4.36 -7.73 17.82
CA PRO A 241 -4.86 -7.25 16.53
C PRO A 241 -4.77 -5.74 16.33
N LEU A 242 -4.94 -4.93 17.38
CA LEU A 242 -4.83 -3.47 17.28
C LEU A 242 -3.38 -3.05 17.03
N PHE A 243 -2.41 -3.69 17.69
CA PHE A 243 -1.00 -3.43 17.44
C PHE A 243 -0.63 -3.79 16.00
N TRP A 244 -1.02 -4.98 15.53
CA TRP A 244 -0.70 -5.43 14.17
C TRP A 244 -1.42 -4.61 13.09
N SER A 245 -2.61 -4.08 13.36
CA SER A 245 -3.31 -3.19 12.42
C SER A 245 -2.60 -1.84 12.24
N LEU A 246 -1.91 -1.36 13.26
CA LEU A 246 -1.04 -0.19 13.19
C LEU A 246 0.28 -0.54 12.49
N PHE A 247 0.93 -1.63 12.90
CA PHE A 247 2.20 -2.08 12.36
C PHE A 247 2.14 -2.34 10.84
N ASP A 248 1.10 -3.00 10.35
CA ASP A 248 0.97 -3.35 8.92
C ASP A 248 0.72 -2.13 8.01
N GLN A 249 0.37 -0.96 8.55
CA GLN A 249 0.19 0.26 7.75
C GLN A 249 1.52 0.82 7.21
N GLN A 250 2.66 0.43 7.78
CA GLN A 250 3.97 0.82 7.28
C GLN A 250 4.20 0.40 5.82
N GLY A 251 3.58 -0.72 5.39
CA GLY A 251 3.71 -1.22 4.02
C GLY A 251 2.80 -0.51 3.01
N SER A 252 1.84 0.29 3.47
CA SER A 252 0.83 0.94 2.62
C SER A 252 0.77 2.45 2.83
N ARG A 253 0.18 2.92 3.94
CA ARG A 253 -0.02 4.34 4.22
C ARG A 253 1.30 5.10 4.26
N TRP A 254 2.33 4.54 4.88
CA TRP A 254 3.64 5.19 4.93
C TRP A 254 4.38 5.16 3.60
N THR A 255 4.17 4.14 2.76
CA THR A 255 4.65 4.13 1.37
C THR A 255 4.00 5.24 0.54
N PHE A 256 2.69 5.48 0.70
CA PHE A 256 2.00 6.60 0.03
C PHE A 256 2.41 7.97 0.59
N GLN A 257 2.70 8.04 1.89
CA GLN A 257 3.29 9.24 2.48
C GLN A 257 4.67 9.52 1.86
N ALA A 258 5.51 8.48 1.74
CA ALA A 258 6.84 8.56 1.13
C ALA A 258 6.81 8.99 -0.34
N SER A 259 5.81 8.57 -1.14
CA SER A 259 5.71 9.00 -2.56
C SER A 259 5.38 10.49 -2.75
N ARG A 260 4.95 11.15 -1.67
CA ARG A 260 4.67 12.59 -1.64
C ARG A 260 5.82 13.39 -1.02
N MET A 261 6.94 12.73 -0.74
CA MET A 261 8.16 13.32 -0.19
C MET A 261 9.24 13.43 -1.26
N ASN A 262 10.26 14.22 -0.99
CA ASN A 262 11.46 14.29 -1.81
C ASN A 262 12.39 13.13 -1.46
N GLY A 263 12.58 12.22 -2.41
CA GLY A 263 13.43 11.03 -2.30
C GLY A 263 14.90 11.23 -2.67
N THR A 264 15.34 12.44 -3.01
CA THR A 264 16.75 12.68 -3.39
C THR A 264 17.67 12.63 -2.17
N ILE A 265 18.49 11.59 -2.06
CA ILE A 265 19.49 11.42 -1.00
C ILE A 265 20.88 11.41 -1.64
N LEU A 266 21.75 12.35 -1.29
CA LEU A 266 23.15 12.38 -1.77
C LEU A 266 23.31 12.24 -3.31
N GLY A 267 22.34 12.74 -4.08
CA GLY A 267 22.34 12.68 -5.55
C GLY A 267 21.75 11.40 -6.15
N THR A 268 21.31 10.43 -5.34
CA THR A 268 20.54 9.27 -5.80
C THR A 268 19.07 9.39 -5.38
N GLN A 269 18.18 8.82 -6.19
CA GLN A 269 16.74 8.83 -5.92
C GLN A 269 16.37 7.54 -5.19
N LEU A 270 15.84 7.67 -3.97
CA LEU A 270 15.31 6.55 -3.21
C LEU A 270 13.83 6.34 -3.56
N LEU A 271 13.44 5.10 -3.85
CA LEU A 271 12.05 4.78 -4.17
C LEU A 271 11.22 4.71 -2.88
N PRO A 272 9.94 5.13 -2.91
CA PRO A 272 9.08 5.12 -1.73
C PRO A 272 8.95 3.76 -1.05
N ASP A 273 8.92 2.66 -1.81
CA ASP A 273 8.80 1.29 -1.30
C ASP A 273 10.07 0.79 -0.61
N GLN A 274 11.25 1.34 -0.94
CA GLN A 274 12.52 1.03 -0.28
C GLN A 274 12.57 1.52 1.17
N MET A 275 11.72 2.47 1.57
CA MET A 275 11.65 2.94 2.97
C MET A 275 11.26 1.83 3.96
N GLN A 276 10.60 0.77 3.49
CA GLN A 276 10.25 -0.38 4.33
C GLN A 276 11.48 -1.11 4.88
N VAL A 277 12.64 -0.99 4.23
CA VAL A 277 13.93 -1.57 4.67
C VAL A 277 14.37 -1.03 6.02
N ILE A 278 13.95 0.18 6.38
CA ILE A 278 14.35 0.84 7.63
C ILE A 278 13.87 0.04 8.84
N ASN A 279 12.65 -0.51 8.82
CA ASN A 279 12.13 -1.27 9.95
C ASN A 279 13.00 -2.49 10.31
N PRO A 280 13.25 -3.48 9.41
CA PRO A 280 14.09 -4.63 9.75
C PRO A 280 15.54 -4.22 10.08
N ALA A 281 16.08 -3.16 9.46
CA ALA A 281 17.41 -2.66 9.79
C ALA A 281 17.49 -2.13 11.24
N ILE A 282 16.49 -1.34 11.66
CA ILE A 282 16.40 -0.84 13.03
C ILE A 282 16.15 -2.00 13.99
N VAL A 283 15.25 -2.93 13.70
CA VAL A 283 14.98 -4.09 14.57
C VAL A 283 16.23 -4.93 14.80
N LEU A 284 17.00 -5.23 13.75
CA LEU A 284 18.26 -5.96 13.86
C LEU A 284 19.29 -5.24 14.75
N LEU A 285 19.29 -3.91 14.77
CA LEU A 285 20.12 -3.10 15.66
C LEU A 285 19.54 -3.04 17.09
N LEU A 286 18.22 -2.95 17.23
CA LEU A 286 17.53 -2.82 18.51
C LEU A 286 17.56 -4.11 19.32
N ILE A 287 17.44 -5.29 18.72
CA ILE A 287 17.46 -6.56 19.48
C ILE A 287 18.69 -6.68 20.41
N PRO A 288 19.95 -6.60 19.91
CA PRO A 288 21.11 -6.70 20.79
C PRO A 288 21.22 -5.53 21.77
N LEU A 289 20.75 -4.34 21.39
CA LEU A 289 20.70 -3.17 22.27
C LEU A 289 19.73 -3.38 23.43
N PHE A 290 18.54 -3.93 23.15
CA PHE A 290 17.52 -4.20 24.15
C PHE A 290 17.96 -5.29 25.12
N ASP A 291 18.50 -6.40 24.60
CA ASP A 291 18.92 -7.54 25.42
C ASP A 291 20.14 -7.24 26.28
N LYS A 292 21.15 -6.52 25.75
CA LYS A 292 22.42 -6.30 26.46
C LYS A 292 22.45 -5.03 27.31
N LEU A 293 21.72 -3.99 26.92
CA LEU A 293 21.81 -2.68 27.56
C LEU A 293 20.49 -2.27 28.21
N ILE A 294 19.40 -2.20 27.45
CA ILE A 294 18.14 -1.61 27.93
C ILE A 294 17.47 -2.47 29.00
N TYR A 295 17.24 -3.76 28.75
CA TYR A 295 16.57 -4.63 29.72
C TYR A 295 17.36 -4.84 31.02
N PRO A 296 18.70 -5.04 31.00
CA PRO A 296 19.48 -5.09 32.24
C PRO A 296 19.43 -3.78 33.03
N TRP A 297 19.49 -2.64 32.34
CA TRP A 297 19.44 -1.32 32.98
C TRP A 297 18.09 -1.08 33.68
N PHE A 298 16.97 -1.36 33.00
CA PHE A 298 15.65 -1.25 33.60
C PHE A 298 15.34 -2.34 34.64
N GLY A 299 15.96 -3.53 34.50
CA GLY A 299 15.88 -4.61 35.48
C GLY A 299 16.40 -4.20 36.85
N ASN A 300 17.48 -3.42 36.89
CA ASN A 300 18.03 -2.85 38.14
C ASN A 300 17.07 -1.86 38.81
N LEU A 301 16.12 -1.28 38.06
CA LEU A 301 15.11 -0.33 38.54
C LEU A 301 13.73 -0.98 38.78
N GLN A 302 13.59 -2.31 38.63
CA GLN A 302 12.31 -3.05 38.66
C GLN A 302 11.23 -2.55 37.66
N MET A 303 11.60 -1.67 36.74
CA MET A 303 10.76 -1.22 35.63
C MET A 303 10.93 -2.21 34.46
N LEU A 304 9.86 -2.48 33.69
CA LEU A 304 9.90 -3.37 32.52
C LEU A 304 10.35 -4.83 32.78
N SER A 305 10.28 -5.31 34.03
CA SER A 305 10.68 -6.68 34.39
C SER A 305 9.73 -7.76 33.91
N SER A 306 8.44 -7.47 33.73
CA SER A 306 7.46 -8.43 33.21
C SER A 306 7.22 -8.26 31.70
N PRO A 307 7.08 -9.37 30.94
CA PRO A 307 6.74 -9.31 29.51
C PRO A 307 5.47 -8.50 29.24
N LEU A 308 4.47 -8.59 30.11
CA LEU A 308 3.23 -7.83 29.97
C LEU A 308 3.45 -6.31 30.08
N LYS A 309 4.32 -5.84 30.99
CA LYS A 309 4.67 -4.41 31.09
C LYS A 309 5.39 -3.94 29.83
N ARG A 310 6.27 -4.77 29.26
CA ARG A 310 6.96 -4.47 27.99
C ARG A 310 5.96 -4.34 26.84
N MET A 311 4.98 -5.24 26.77
CA MET A 311 3.89 -5.15 25.78
C MET A 311 3.09 -3.84 25.93
N ILE A 312 2.71 -3.44 27.15
CA ILE A 312 1.98 -2.19 27.36
C ILE A 312 2.80 -0.98 26.85
N VAL A 313 4.08 -0.90 27.21
CA VAL A 313 4.96 0.19 26.76
C VAL A 313 5.17 0.16 25.24
N GLY A 314 5.30 -1.03 24.64
CA GLY A 314 5.34 -1.18 23.18
C GLY A 314 4.08 -0.64 22.51
N GLY A 315 2.89 -0.88 23.09
CA GLY A 315 1.64 -0.30 22.61
C GLY A 315 1.62 1.24 22.65
N VAL A 316 2.21 1.85 23.68
CA VAL A 316 2.36 3.32 23.76
C VAL A 316 3.29 3.84 22.66
N PHE A 317 4.42 3.18 22.42
CA PHE A 317 5.33 3.54 21.32
C PHE A 317 4.68 3.42 19.94
N ALA A 318 3.83 2.40 19.73
CA ALA A 318 3.06 2.28 18.49
C ALA A 318 2.10 3.49 18.32
N GLY A 319 1.44 3.93 19.39
CA GLY A 319 0.61 5.14 19.37
C GLY A 319 1.41 6.41 19.04
N LEU A 320 2.59 6.57 19.66
CA LEU A 320 3.49 7.69 19.39
C LEU A 320 3.99 7.71 17.94
N ALA A 321 4.27 6.54 17.34
CA ALA A 321 4.66 6.43 15.94
C ALA A 321 3.58 7.01 15.00
N PHE A 322 2.31 6.78 15.30
CA PHE A 322 1.19 7.31 14.53
C PHE A 322 0.94 8.80 14.77
N ILE A 323 1.19 9.30 15.99
CA ILE A 323 1.18 10.74 16.25
C ILE A 323 2.24 11.43 15.38
N MET A 324 3.46 10.88 15.32
CA MET A 324 4.52 11.41 14.46
C MET A 324 4.15 11.36 12.97
N SER A 325 3.55 10.25 12.52
CA SER A 325 3.08 10.13 11.13
C SER A 325 1.98 11.12 10.79
N GLY A 326 1.06 11.40 11.72
CA GLY A 326 0.03 12.41 11.57
C GLY A 326 0.60 13.84 11.52
N LEU A 327 1.56 14.17 12.39
CA LEU A 327 2.24 15.47 12.37
C LEU A 327 3.00 15.70 11.04
N LEU A 328 3.63 14.64 10.51
CA LEU A 328 4.29 14.70 9.22
C LEU A 328 3.28 14.90 8.07
N GLU A 329 2.13 14.23 8.13
CA GLU A 329 1.07 14.36 7.13
C GLU A 329 0.50 15.79 7.10
N LEU A 330 0.27 16.41 8.26
CA LEU A 330 -0.20 17.80 8.35
C LEU A 330 0.76 18.77 7.64
N LYS A 331 2.08 18.49 7.67
CA LYS A 331 3.05 19.32 6.96
C LYS A 331 3.06 19.03 5.45
N LEU A 332 2.82 17.78 5.06
CA LEU A 332 2.71 17.39 3.64
C LEU A 332 1.47 17.96 2.97
N GLU A 333 0.37 18.10 3.71
CA GLU A 333 -0.91 18.63 3.23
C GLU A 333 -0.79 20.04 2.66
N GLU A 334 0.14 20.85 3.16
CA GLU A 334 0.48 22.17 2.58
C GLU A 334 0.94 22.10 1.11
N THR A 335 1.37 20.94 0.63
CA THR A 335 1.81 20.72 -0.75
C THR A 335 0.79 20.03 -1.64
N TYR A 336 -0.39 19.68 -1.10
CA TYR A 336 -1.45 19.03 -1.84
C TYR A 336 -2.26 20.03 -2.68
N PRO A 337 -2.91 19.58 -3.76
CA PRO A 337 -3.85 20.44 -4.47
C PRO A 337 -4.98 20.83 -3.52
N VAL A 338 -5.27 22.12 -3.44
CA VAL A 338 -6.44 22.63 -2.73
C VAL A 338 -7.67 22.24 -3.54
N LEU A 339 -8.42 21.28 -3.03
CA LEU A 339 -9.68 20.86 -3.62
C LEU A 339 -10.82 21.72 -3.08
N PRO A 340 -11.88 21.99 -3.87
CA PRO A 340 -13.02 22.76 -3.40
C PRO A 340 -13.78 22.03 -2.29
N ASP A 341 -14.21 22.80 -1.28
CA ASP A 341 -15.01 22.30 -0.16
C ASP A 341 -16.44 21.91 -0.58
N LYS A 342 -17.15 21.26 0.34
CA LYS A 342 -18.58 20.91 0.17
C LYS A 342 -19.41 22.13 -0.27
N GLY A 343 -20.11 22.00 -1.39
CA GLY A 343 -20.92 23.05 -2.02
C GLY A 343 -20.12 24.08 -2.82
N GLN A 344 -18.87 23.81 -3.15
CA GLN A 344 -18.01 24.66 -3.97
C GLN A 344 -17.46 23.92 -5.20
N SER A 345 -17.07 24.69 -6.21
CA SER A 345 -16.32 24.28 -7.40
C SER A 345 -15.21 25.29 -7.63
N THR A 346 -14.11 24.83 -8.22
CA THR A 346 -12.97 25.69 -8.56
C THR A 346 -12.94 25.93 -10.07
N LEU A 347 -12.79 27.19 -10.46
CA LEU A 347 -12.59 27.64 -11.83
C LEU A 347 -11.15 28.13 -12.00
N ASN A 348 -10.40 27.46 -12.87
CA ASN A 348 -9.01 27.76 -13.16
C ASN A 348 -8.90 28.44 -14.53
N PHE A 349 -8.67 29.76 -14.56
CA PHE A 349 -8.55 30.51 -15.80
C PHE A 349 -7.10 30.63 -16.25
N ILE A 350 -6.87 30.43 -17.54
CA ILE A 350 -5.56 30.59 -18.18
C ILE A 350 -5.72 31.49 -19.41
N ASN A 351 -4.98 32.60 -19.43
CA ASN A 351 -4.95 33.49 -20.59
C ASN A 351 -3.80 33.10 -21.53
N THR A 352 -4.12 32.60 -22.74
CA THR A 352 -3.13 32.25 -23.78
C THR A 352 -2.94 33.34 -24.83
N LEU A 353 -3.71 34.43 -24.74
CA LEU A 353 -3.58 35.59 -25.59
C LEU A 353 -2.39 36.46 -25.14
N GLN A 354 -1.82 37.21 -26.08
CA GLN A 354 -0.71 38.14 -25.83
C GLN A 354 -1.18 39.53 -25.37
N CYS A 355 -2.40 39.61 -24.83
CA CYS A 355 -3.03 40.80 -24.31
C CYS A 355 -3.83 40.45 -23.04
N ASP A 356 -4.21 41.49 -22.30
CA ASP A 356 -4.97 41.34 -21.07
C ASP A 356 -6.46 41.14 -21.37
N VAL A 357 -7.11 40.34 -20.53
CA VAL A 357 -8.53 39.98 -20.67
C VAL A 357 -9.25 40.27 -19.37
N GLU A 358 -10.40 40.94 -19.45
CA GLU A 358 -11.24 41.29 -18.31
C GLU A 358 -12.43 40.34 -18.19
N PHE A 359 -12.72 39.93 -16.95
CA PHE A 359 -13.87 39.09 -16.57
C PHE A 359 -14.83 39.91 -15.72
N LEU A 360 -16.12 40.00 -16.12
CA LEU A 360 -17.13 40.86 -15.46
C LEU A 360 -18.12 40.10 -14.56
N ALA A 361 -18.40 38.83 -14.83
CA ALA A 361 -19.31 37.98 -14.04
C ALA A 361 -18.78 36.54 -14.03
N PRO A 362 -18.98 35.72 -12.99
CA PRO A 362 -19.87 35.88 -11.83
C PRO A 362 -19.22 36.52 -10.60
N PHE A 363 -18.16 37.30 -10.77
CA PHE A 363 -17.39 37.88 -9.67
C PHE A 363 -17.93 39.27 -9.29
N ASP A 364 -17.88 39.63 -8.00
CA ASP A 364 -18.35 40.93 -7.50
C ASP A 364 -17.56 42.14 -8.05
N SER A 365 -16.41 41.88 -8.70
CA SER A 365 -15.53 42.90 -9.28
C SER A 365 -14.95 42.42 -10.61
N THR A 366 -14.61 43.38 -11.49
CA THR A 366 -13.88 43.13 -12.73
C THR A 366 -12.50 42.58 -12.43
N ILE A 367 -12.18 41.42 -12.98
CA ILE A 367 -10.86 40.80 -12.80
C ILE A 367 -10.10 40.85 -14.11
N THR A 368 -8.94 41.49 -14.09
CA THR A 368 -7.99 41.55 -15.21
C THR A 368 -7.03 40.36 -15.13
N LEU A 369 -7.03 39.51 -16.15
CA LEU A 369 -6.08 38.40 -16.27
C LEU A 369 -5.02 38.75 -17.32
N ASN A 370 -3.81 39.02 -16.86
CA ASN A 370 -2.73 39.42 -17.78
C ASN A 370 -2.33 38.27 -18.70
N SER A 371 -1.70 38.62 -19.82
CA SER A 371 -1.17 37.66 -20.78
C SER A 371 -0.31 36.56 -20.13
N GLY A 372 -0.61 35.31 -20.44
CA GLY A 372 0.15 34.15 -19.98
C GLY A 372 0.05 33.86 -18.49
N LEU A 373 -0.83 34.55 -17.74
CA LEU A 373 -1.07 34.26 -16.34
C LEU A 373 -2.21 33.25 -16.16
N ARG A 374 -2.16 32.59 -15.00
CA ARG A 374 -3.16 31.66 -14.49
C ARG A 374 -3.74 32.26 -13.22
N GLN A 375 -5.05 32.19 -13.07
CA GLN A 375 -5.74 32.59 -11.84
C GLN A 375 -6.84 31.59 -11.48
N VAL A 376 -7.00 31.32 -10.19
CA VAL A 376 -7.92 30.31 -9.65
C VAL A 376 -8.97 31.00 -8.79
N PHE A 377 -10.23 30.66 -9.00
CA PHE A 377 -11.36 31.16 -8.21
C PHE A 377 -12.23 30.03 -7.71
N ASN A 378 -12.76 30.19 -6.51
CA ASN A 378 -13.75 29.27 -5.96
C ASN A 378 -15.15 29.89 -6.11
N VAL A 379 -16.10 29.09 -6.59
CA VAL A 379 -17.50 29.47 -6.81
C VAL A 379 -18.42 28.48 -6.08
N SER A 380 -19.61 28.91 -5.70
CA SER A 380 -20.54 28.05 -4.96
C SER A 380 -21.36 27.15 -5.89
N ALA A 381 -21.09 25.84 -5.87
CA ALA A 381 -21.78 24.84 -6.67
C ALA A 381 -22.30 23.70 -5.78
N LYS A 382 -23.59 23.72 -5.42
CA LYS A 382 -24.24 22.65 -4.62
C LYS A 382 -24.85 21.52 -5.46
N ASN A 383 -25.02 21.75 -6.76
CA ASN A 383 -25.58 20.85 -7.77
C ASN A 383 -25.00 21.29 -9.14
N LEU A 384 -25.68 21.02 -10.24
CA LEU A 384 -25.36 21.61 -11.55
C LEU A 384 -25.77 23.09 -11.56
N THR A 385 -24.81 23.97 -11.28
CA THR A 385 -24.99 25.42 -11.30
C THR A 385 -24.47 26.00 -12.60
N LYS A 386 -25.25 26.91 -13.19
CA LYS A 386 -24.89 27.61 -14.41
C LYS A 386 -24.40 29.02 -14.07
N TYR A 387 -23.23 29.37 -14.57
CA TYR A 387 -22.67 30.71 -14.47
C TYR A 387 -22.58 31.34 -15.85
N GLU A 388 -23.03 32.58 -15.97
CA GLU A 388 -22.78 33.38 -17.18
C GLU A 388 -21.49 34.17 -16.99
N LEU A 389 -20.55 33.99 -17.92
CA LEU A 389 -19.26 34.67 -17.94
C LEU A 389 -19.23 35.62 -19.11
N TYR A 390 -18.83 36.86 -18.82
CA TYR A 390 -18.59 37.89 -19.81
C TYR A 390 -17.09 38.21 -19.83
N LEU A 391 -16.50 38.00 -21.00
CA LEU A 391 -15.09 38.21 -21.31
C LEU A 391 -14.94 39.42 -22.23
N VAL A 392 -14.00 40.30 -21.91
CA VAL A 392 -13.64 41.44 -22.76
C VAL A 392 -12.13 41.42 -22.97
N ALA A 393 -11.70 41.28 -24.22
CA ALA A 393 -10.31 41.37 -24.63
C ALA A 393 -10.03 42.70 -25.34
N ILE A 394 -8.77 43.13 -25.36
CA ILE A 394 -8.37 44.30 -26.14
C ILE A 394 -8.54 43.98 -27.64
N PRO A 395 -9.21 44.85 -28.44
CA PRO A 395 -9.50 44.56 -29.86
C PRO A 395 -8.26 44.29 -30.73
N GLN A 396 -7.13 44.91 -30.39
CA GLN A 396 -5.84 44.68 -31.01
C GLN A 396 -4.94 43.96 -30.01
N CYS A 397 -4.79 42.65 -30.22
CA CYS A 397 -4.05 41.75 -29.33
C CYS A 397 -2.83 41.22 -30.07
N TRP A 398 -1.69 41.91 -29.96
CA TRP A 398 -0.52 41.65 -30.82
C TRP A 398 -0.88 41.82 -32.32
N GLU A 399 -0.57 40.84 -33.15
CA GLU A 399 -0.91 40.71 -34.57
C GLU A 399 -2.35 40.21 -34.79
N LEU A 400 -3.05 39.80 -33.72
CA LEU A 400 -4.43 39.35 -33.78
C LEU A 400 -5.39 40.55 -33.68
N HIS A 401 -6.07 40.85 -34.79
CA HIS A 401 -7.18 41.80 -34.81
C HIS A 401 -8.49 41.06 -34.59
N LEU A 402 -9.01 41.14 -33.36
CA LEU A 402 -10.27 40.49 -32.98
C LEU A 402 -11.44 41.23 -33.62
N LYS A 403 -12.29 40.49 -34.34
CA LYS A 403 -13.51 41.05 -34.94
C LYS A 403 -14.55 41.36 -33.87
N ASN A 404 -14.68 40.45 -32.91
CA ASN A 404 -15.56 40.57 -31.75
C ASN A 404 -14.72 40.42 -30.47
N PRO A 405 -14.36 41.53 -29.79
CA PRO A 405 -13.53 41.50 -28.59
C PRO A 405 -14.28 41.05 -27.32
N THR A 406 -15.60 40.85 -27.41
CA THR A 406 -16.47 40.48 -26.28
C THR A 406 -17.09 39.11 -26.49
N LEU A 407 -17.05 38.24 -25.47
CA LEU A 407 -17.66 36.90 -25.49
C LEU A 407 -18.52 36.67 -24.24
N SER A 408 -19.75 36.22 -24.44
CA SER A 408 -20.65 35.77 -23.37
C SER A 408 -20.83 34.25 -23.44
N ILE A 409 -20.51 33.52 -22.37
CA ILE A 409 -20.63 32.05 -22.35
C ILE A 409 -21.19 31.54 -21.02
N SER A 410 -22.07 30.54 -21.10
CA SER A 410 -22.61 29.87 -19.91
C SER A 410 -21.79 28.63 -19.56
N ILE A 411 -21.34 28.52 -18.31
CA ILE A 411 -20.55 27.38 -17.83
C ILE A 411 -21.32 26.62 -16.76
N ASN A 412 -21.42 25.31 -16.96
CA ASN A 412 -21.98 24.39 -15.99
C ASN A 412 -20.86 23.89 -15.07
N THR A 413 -21.06 24.01 -13.76
CA THR A 413 -20.15 23.49 -12.73
C THR A 413 -20.93 22.67 -11.71
N SER A 414 -20.31 21.63 -11.17
CA SER A 414 -20.85 20.86 -10.05
C SER A 414 -19.90 20.85 -8.85
N GLU A 415 -20.44 20.44 -7.71
CA GLU A 415 -19.69 20.24 -6.47
C GLU A 415 -18.44 19.37 -6.69
N TYR A 416 -17.35 19.70 -6.00
CA TYR A 416 -16.04 19.03 -6.06
C TYR A 416 -15.30 19.09 -7.40
N GLN A 417 -15.85 19.74 -8.43
CA GLN A 417 -15.18 19.87 -9.72
C GLN A 417 -14.18 21.01 -9.74
N VAL A 418 -13.04 20.76 -10.37
CA VAL A 418 -12.07 21.77 -10.76
C VAL A 418 -12.08 21.85 -12.29
N ASN A 419 -12.64 22.92 -12.84
CA ASN A 419 -12.74 23.13 -14.28
C ASN A 419 -11.61 24.06 -14.73
N THR A 420 -10.86 23.70 -15.77
CA THR A 420 -9.90 24.61 -16.39
C THR A 420 -10.52 25.26 -17.62
N LEU A 421 -10.45 26.59 -17.65
CA LEU A 421 -11.02 27.46 -18.66
C LEU A 421 -9.88 28.25 -19.31
N ILE A 422 -9.74 28.09 -20.61
CA ILE A 422 -8.61 28.64 -21.35
C ILE A 422 -9.13 29.69 -22.31
N VAL A 423 -8.67 30.92 -22.15
CA VAL A 423 -8.97 32.01 -23.07
C VAL A 423 -8.01 31.93 -24.25
N GLY A 424 -8.55 31.87 -25.46
CA GLY A 424 -7.81 31.83 -26.71
C GLY A 424 -8.61 32.42 -27.87
N SER A 425 -8.20 32.09 -29.09
CA SER A 425 -8.83 32.56 -30.33
C SER A 425 -9.04 31.40 -31.30
N ILE A 426 -10.06 31.54 -32.15
CA ILE A 426 -10.23 30.73 -33.37
C ILE A 426 -10.42 31.71 -34.53
N GLY A 427 -9.47 31.74 -35.46
CA GLY A 427 -9.40 32.74 -36.52
C GLY A 427 -9.25 34.16 -35.99
N LYS A 428 -10.35 34.93 -35.99
CA LYS A 428 -10.40 36.32 -35.52
C LYS A 428 -11.42 36.54 -34.40
N ASP A 429 -11.96 35.46 -33.85
CA ASP A 429 -12.98 35.52 -32.80
C ASP A 429 -12.38 35.02 -31.48
N LEU A 430 -12.76 35.69 -30.39
CA LEU A 430 -12.41 35.32 -29.03
C LEU A 430 -13.16 34.03 -28.67
N HIS A 431 -12.45 33.04 -28.11
CA HIS A 431 -13.03 31.76 -27.73
C HIS A 431 -12.61 31.36 -26.32
N LEU A 432 -13.51 30.71 -25.59
CA LEU A 432 -13.22 30.11 -24.28
C LEU A 432 -13.29 28.58 -24.41
N PHE A 433 -12.14 27.94 -24.26
CA PHE A 433 -12.03 26.49 -24.25
C PHE A 433 -12.22 25.97 -22.82
N LYS A 434 -12.98 24.90 -22.67
CA LYS A 434 -13.18 24.22 -21.39
C LYS A 434 -12.57 22.82 -21.47
N THR A 435 -11.73 22.49 -20.49
CA THR A 435 -11.19 21.13 -20.36
C THR A 435 -12.11 20.23 -19.57
N ASP A 436 -11.83 18.93 -19.61
CA ASP A 436 -12.44 17.99 -18.67
C ASP A 436 -12.06 18.35 -17.21
N PRO A 437 -12.98 18.19 -16.24
CA PRO A 437 -12.69 18.48 -14.84
C PRO A 437 -11.58 17.57 -14.28
N ASP A 438 -10.64 18.13 -13.54
CA ASP A 438 -9.48 17.38 -13.03
C ASP A 438 -9.01 17.83 -11.66
N GLU A 439 -8.77 16.88 -10.74
CA GLU A 439 -8.39 17.14 -9.36
C GLU A 439 -6.89 17.45 -9.17
N PHE A 440 -6.07 17.42 -10.23
CA PHE A 440 -4.62 17.73 -10.20
C PHE A 440 -3.83 16.94 -9.14
N LYS A 441 -4.29 15.71 -8.87
CA LYS A 441 -3.67 14.83 -7.88
C LYS A 441 -2.26 14.42 -8.30
N LYS A 442 -1.32 14.52 -7.36
CA LYS A 442 0.03 13.95 -7.48
C LYS A 442 -0.02 12.47 -7.83
N SER A 443 1.00 11.96 -8.51
CA SER A 443 1.10 10.52 -8.78
C SER A 443 1.22 9.71 -7.48
N LEU A 444 0.66 8.49 -7.49
CA LEU A 444 0.91 7.51 -6.42
C LEU A 444 2.35 7.00 -6.43
N SER A 445 3.02 7.01 -7.60
CA SER A 445 4.44 6.62 -7.76
C SER A 445 5.41 7.70 -7.28
N GLY A 446 4.93 8.95 -7.11
CA GLY A 446 5.74 10.12 -6.80
C GLY A 446 6.40 10.78 -8.02
N ARG A 447 6.25 10.20 -9.22
CA ARG A 447 6.75 10.79 -10.47
C ARG A 447 6.01 12.08 -10.85
N PRO A 448 6.67 13.06 -11.50
CA PRO A 448 5.99 14.20 -12.07
C PRO A 448 4.96 13.78 -13.12
N LYS A 449 3.86 14.53 -13.18
CA LYS A 449 2.84 14.39 -14.21
C LYS A 449 2.88 15.57 -15.17
N LEU A 450 2.78 15.29 -16.47
CA LEU A 450 2.67 16.30 -17.50
C LEU A 450 1.45 16.02 -18.38
N ARG A 451 0.58 17.02 -18.51
CA ARG A 451 -0.46 17.04 -19.56
C ARG A 451 -0.08 18.09 -20.59
N VAL A 452 -0.23 17.74 -21.86
CA VAL A 452 -0.07 18.66 -22.98
C VAL A 452 -1.46 19.07 -23.45
N ILE A 453 -1.67 20.39 -23.57
CA ILE A 453 -2.84 20.95 -24.21
C ILE A 453 -2.38 21.72 -25.44
N PHE A 454 -2.97 21.40 -26.57
CA PHE A 454 -2.71 22.03 -27.84
C PHE A 454 -3.98 22.74 -28.33
N ILE A 455 -3.88 24.05 -28.55
CA ILE A 455 -4.96 24.87 -29.12
C ILE A 455 -4.58 25.22 -30.55
N ARG A 456 -5.47 24.84 -31.47
CA ARG A 456 -5.37 25.12 -32.90
C ARG A 456 -6.23 26.33 -33.24
N ASP A 457 -5.59 27.39 -33.71
CA ASP A 457 -6.26 28.62 -34.14
C ASP A 457 -6.48 28.61 -35.66
N SER A 458 -5.60 27.93 -36.42
CA SER A 458 -5.70 27.81 -37.87
C SER A 458 -5.66 26.35 -38.37
N GLU A 459 -6.32 26.06 -39.49
CA GLU A 459 -6.33 24.71 -40.09
C GLU A 459 -5.02 24.34 -40.84
N ILE A 460 -3.97 25.16 -40.73
CA ILE A 460 -2.74 25.03 -41.52
C ILE A 460 -1.85 23.90 -40.97
N LEU A 461 -1.65 23.85 -39.65
CA LEU A 461 -0.84 22.83 -39.00
C LEU A 461 -1.66 21.56 -38.74
N LYS A 462 -1.40 20.49 -39.49
CA LYS A 462 -2.04 19.17 -39.36
C LYS A 462 -1.01 18.09 -38.98
N ASN A 463 -1.45 16.99 -38.39
CA ASN A 463 -0.58 15.88 -37.95
C ASN A 463 0.58 16.31 -37.04
N VAL A 464 0.31 17.20 -36.09
CA VAL A 464 1.33 17.70 -35.16
C VAL A 464 1.67 16.61 -34.14
N THR A 465 2.96 16.39 -33.91
CA THR A 465 3.45 15.51 -32.85
C THR A 465 4.29 16.31 -31.87
N VAL A 466 3.91 16.28 -30.59
CA VAL A 466 4.69 16.84 -29.49
C VAL A 466 5.55 15.71 -28.92
N THR A 467 6.85 15.88 -29.00
CA THR A 467 7.82 14.87 -28.57
C THR A 467 8.60 15.38 -27.37
N LEU A 468 8.77 14.53 -26.37
CA LEU A 468 9.52 14.83 -25.15
C LEU A 468 10.82 14.05 -25.15
N GLU A 469 11.94 14.77 -25.19
CA GLU A 469 13.29 14.21 -25.26
C GLU A 469 14.04 14.57 -23.98
N SER A 470 14.64 13.58 -23.34
CA SER A 470 15.57 13.75 -22.21
C SER A 470 17.00 13.46 -22.66
N SER A 471 17.99 13.65 -21.78
CA SER A 471 19.39 13.26 -22.04
C SER A 471 19.55 11.75 -22.31
N SER A 472 18.61 10.93 -21.85
CA SER A 472 18.53 9.48 -22.11
C SER A 472 17.89 9.13 -23.47
N GLY A 473 17.41 10.11 -24.22
CA GLY A 473 16.73 9.93 -25.52
C GLY A 473 15.25 10.33 -25.48
N LEU A 474 14.49 9.85 -26.47
CA LEU A 474 13.05 10.07 -26.54
C LEU A 474 12.35 9.35 -25.39
N GLN A 475 11.51 10.07 -24.64
CA GLN A 475 10.77 9.55 -23.49
C GLN A 475 9.30 9.33 -23.82
N ASP A 476 8.65 10.30 -24.45
CA ASP A 476 7.23 10.17 -24.82
C ASP A 476 6.86 10.98 -26.08
N LYS A 477 5.73 10.64 -26.70
CA LYS A 477 5.16 11.30 -27.89
C LYS A 477 3.66 11.43 -27.76
N TYR A 478 3.18 12.67 -27.86
CA TYR A 478 1.76 12.97 -27.99
C TYR A 478 1.42 13.33 -29.44
N PHE A 479 0.51 12.55 -30.04
CA PHE A 479 -0.06 12.83 -31.35
C PHE A 479 -1.30 13.72 -31.18
N VAL A 480 -1.27 14.91 -31.76
CA VAL A 480 -2.37 15.87 -31.70
C VAL A 480 -3.43 15.48 -32.74
N PRO A 481 -4.67 15.15 -32.34
CA PRO A 481 -5.75 14.87 -33.28
C PRO A 481 -6.06 16.09 -34.16
N ASP A 482 -6.44 15.87 -35.41
CA ASP A 482 -6.71 16.96 -36.36
C ASP A 482 -8.14 17.51 -36.32
N ASP A 483 -9.07 16.80 -35.66
CA ASP A 483 -10.50 17.07 -35.74
C ASP A 483 -11.00 18.16 -34.78
N ASN A 484 -10.25 18.47 -33.72
CA ASN A 484 -10.66 19.39 -32.66
C ASN A 484 -9.74 20.61 -32.55
N SER A 485 -10.33 21.76 -32.20
CA SER A 485 -9.57 22.99 -31.92
C SER A 485 -8.86 22.96 -30.56
N LEU A 486 -9.41 22.25 -29.58
CA LEU A 486 -8.76 21.93 -28.31
C LEU A 486 -8.40 20.44 -28.29
N CYS A 487 -7.12 20.14 -28.13
CA CYS A 487 -6.61 18.78 -27.99
C CYS A 487 -5.93 18.62 -26.63
N GLU A 488 -6.33 17.61 -25.89
CA GLU A 488 -5.77 17.29 -24.56
C GLU A 488 -5.12 15.92 -24.58
N SER A 489 -3.94 15.82 -23.98
CA SER A 489 -3.32 14.53 -23.70
C SER A 489 -3.83 13.95 -22.39
N THR A 490 -3.74 12.63 -22.24
CA THR A 490 -3.74 12.02 -20.90
C THR A 490 -2.51 12.51 -20.13
N TYR A 491 -2.54 12.43 -18.79
CA TYR A 491 -1.34 12.72 -18.01
C TYR A 491 -0.28 11.65 -18.28
N MET A 492 0.89 12.11 -18.71
CA MET A 492 2.10 11.30 -18.83
C MET A 492 2.84 11.34 -17.48
N GLU A 493 3.19 10.18 -16.93
CA GLU A 493 4.08 10.09 -15.77
C GLU A 493 5.52 9.96 -16.26
N LEU A 494 6.35 10.96 -15.96
CA LEU A 494 7.70 11.07 -16.49
C LEU A 494 8.73 10.97 -15.35
N GLU A 495 9.98 10.65 -15.68
CA GLU A 495 11.06 10.77 -14.70
C GLU A 495 11.37 12.24 -14.40
N PRO A 496 11.84 12.59 -13.20
CA PRO A 496 12.25 13.96 -12.89
C PRO A 496 13.54 14.30 -13.64
N GLY A 497 13.63 15.52 -14.16
CA GLY A 497 14.80 15.95 -14.91
C GLY A 497 14.52 17.06 -15.91
N LEU A 498 15.54 17.39 -16.69
CA LEU A 498 15.45 18.36 -17.78
C LEU A 498 14.98 17.66 -19.06
N PHE A 499 13.91 18.17 -19.65
CA PHE A 499 13.36 17.69 -20.91
C PHE A 499 13.41 18.80 -21.95
N HIS A 500 13.67 18.41 -23.19
CA HIS A 500 13.46 19.22 -24.37
C HIS A 500 12.18 18.74 -25.06
N TYR A 501 11.19 19.61 -25.18
CA TYR A 501 10.02 19.30 -25.99
C TYR A 501 10.20 19.88 -27.39
N VAL A 502 9.95 19.04 -28.39
CA VAL A 502 10.04 19.40 -29.81
C VAL A 502 8.68 19.19 -30.45
N ILE A 503 8.19 20.20 -31.15
CA ILE A 503 6.93 20.15 -31.91
C ILE A 503 7.29 19.86 -33.35
N ARG A 504 6.79 18.74 -33.88
CA ARG A 504 7.08 18.28 -35.24
C ARG A 504 5.81 18.26 -36.07
N ASN A 505 5.93 18.67 -37.33
CA ASN A 505 4.91 18.51 -38.35
C ASN A 505 5.38 17.46 -39.36
N ARG A 506 4.46 16.78 -40.03
CA ARG A 506 4.76 15.82 -41.11
C ARG A 506 5.56 16.44 -42.25
N ASP A 507 5.30 17.72 -42.55
CA ASP A 507 5.93 18.45 -43.66
C ASP A 507 7.28 19.09 -43.30
N ASP A 508 7.59 19.18 -42.00
CA ASP A 508 8.86 19.72 -41.47
C ASP A 508 9.39 18.83 -40.33
N PRO A 509 10.17 17.77 -40.67
CA PRO A 509 10.63 16.77 -39.72
C PRO A 509 11.71 17.26 -38.75
N ASP A 510 12.40 18.36 -39.06
CA ASP A 510 13.44 18.95 -38.17
C ASP A 510 12.83 19.65 -36.94
N GLY A 511 11.51 19.87 -36.96
CA GLY A 511 10.72 20.41 -35.86
C GLY A 511 10.55 21.92 -35.96
N THR A 512 9.32 22.38 -35.81
CA THR A 512 8.95 23.79 -35.95
C THR A 512 9.27 24.61 -34.69
N TYR A 513 9.43 23.96 -33.54
CA TYR A 513 9.73 24.61 -32.27
C TYR A 513 10.40 23.67 -31.27
N LYS A 514 11.39 24.18 -30.53
CA LYS A 514 12.12 23.45 -29.48
C LYS A 514 12.32 24.33 -28.25
N SER A 515 11.99 23.80 -27.07
CA SER A 515 12.25 24.47 -25.79
C SER A 515 12.48 23.45 -24.67
N SER A 516 12.98 23.91 -23.53
CA SER A 516 13.34 23.07 -22.38
C SER A 516 12.42 23.31 -21.18
N ILE A 517 12.07 22.24 -20.47
CA ILE A 517 11.30 22.26 -19.23
C ILE A 517 12.00 21.41 -18.18
N LEU A 518 11.93 21.84 -16.92
CA LEU A 518 12.42 21.08 -15.78
C LEU A 518 11.21 20.47 -15.06
N LEU A 519 11.19 19.14 -14.93
CA LEU A 519 10.14 18.42 -14.22
C LEU A 519 10.68 17.96 -12.86
N GLU A 520 10.14 18.55 -11.79
CA GLU A 520 10.49 18.19 -10.41
C GLU A 520 9.58 17.08 -9.83
N LEU A 521 10.11 16.31 -8.87
CA LEU A 521 9.43 15.16 -8.27
C LEU A 521 8.06 15.53 -7.66
N GLY A 522 7.04 14.73 -7.97
CA GLY A 522 5.68 14.85 -7.42
C GLY A 522 4.88 16.07 -7.87
N ALA A 523 5.43 16.93 -8.74
CA ALA A 523 4.70 18.06 -9.29
C ALA A 523 3.76 17.63 -10.42
N VAL A 524 2.68 18.40 -10.60
CA VAL A 524 1.74 18.22 -11.72
C VAL A 524 1.84 19.46 -12.60
N TYR A 525 2.15 19.25 -13.88
CA TYR A 525 2.39 20.28 -14.87
C TYR A 525 1.38 20.22 -16.01
N LEU A 526 1.10 21.39 -16.56
CA LEU A 526 0.33 21.58 -17.78
C LEU A 526 1.18 22.35 -18.79
N LEU A 527 1.55 21.70 -19.89
CA LEU A 527 2.20 22.36 -21.02
C LEU A 527 1.13 22.86 -21.97
N MET A 528 0.99 24.18 -22.04
CA MET A 528 0.04 24.87 -22.90
C MET A 528 0.75 25.30 -24.18
N LEU A 529 0.21 24.90 -25.33
CA LEU A 529 0.69 25.23 -26.66
C LEU A 529 -0.47 25.84 -27.47
N ARG A 530 -0.24 27.00 -28.10
CA ARG A 530 -1.19 27.59 -29.04
C ARG A 530 -0.49 27.87 -30.36
N GLU A 531 -1.12 27.42 -31.42
CA GLU A 531 -0.73 27.64 -32.79
C GLU A 531 -1.51 28.82 -33.38
N HIS A 532 -0.91 29.60 -34.26
CA HIS A 532 -1.57 30.59 -35.10
C HIS A 532 -0.82 30.73 -36.42
N ASN A 533 -1.53 30.61 -37.56
CA ASN A 533 -0.99 30.70 -38.91
C ASN A 533 0.23 29.81 -39.19
N GLY A 534 0.25 28.58 -38.67
CA GLY A 534 1.37 27.65 -38.88
C GLY A 534 2.55 27.84 -37.92
N LEU A 535 2.47 28.77 -36.97
CA LEU A 535 3.53 29.04 -35.99
C LEU A 535 3.02 28.86 -34.56
N ILE A 536 3.89 28.41 -33.66
CA ILE A 536 3.58 28.31 -32.24
C ILE A 536 3.76 29.68 -31.58
N VAL A 537 2.65 30.39 -31.35
CA VAL A 537 2.64 31.77 -30.83
C VAL A 537 2.58 31.86 -29.31
N PHE A 538 2.16 30.79 -28.64
CA PHE A 538 2.17 30.72 -27.18
C PHE A 538 2.65 29.34 -26.75
N HIS A 539 3.63 29.34 -25.84
CA HIS A 539 4.07 28.15 -25.15
C HIS A 539 4.35 28.52 -23.70
N LYS A 540 3.78 27.78 -22.74
CA LYS A 540 4.09 27.98 -21.33
C LYS A 540 3.78 26.72 -20.55
N ILE A 541 4.65 26.41 -19.59
CA ILE A 541 4.39 25.38 -18.59
C ILE A 541 3.78 26.03 -17.34
N PHE A 542 2.68 25.46 -16.87
CA PHE A 542 2.02 25.86 -15.64
C PHE A 542 2.12 24.74 -14.61
N THR A 543 2.62 25.07 -13.43
CA THR A 543 2.60 24.16 -12.28
C THR A 543 1.21 24.17 -11.67
N MET A 544 0.47 23.07 -11.81
CA MET A 544 -0.85 22.88 -11.21
C MET A 544 -0.74 22.57 -9.72
N THR A 545 0.16 21.65 -9.40
CA THR A 545 0.46 21.22 -8.04
C THR A 545 1.99 21.26 -7.83
N PRO A 546 2.49 21.90 -6.75
CA PRO A 546 3.92 22.08 -6.54
C PRO A 546 4.64 20.76 -6.25
N ALA A 547 5.95 20.75 -6.52
CA ALA A 547 6.83 19.62 -6.25
C ALA A 547 6.90 19.24 -4.77
N ASN A 548 7.35 18.03 -4.50
CA ASN A 548 7.56 17.54 -3.14
C ASN A 548 8.74 18.26 -2.50
N LYS A 549 8.50 18.97 -1.38
CA LYS A 549 9.53 19.75 -0.68
C LYS A 549 10.10 19.06 0.55
N ILE A 550 9.32 18.21 1.22
CA ILE A 550 9.68 17.59 2.50
C ILE A 550 10.55 16.37 2.22
N HIS A 551 11.72 16.31 2.86
CA HIS A 551 12.69 15.23 2.65
C HIS A 551 12.23 13.89 3.26
N ILE A 552 12.39 12.78 2.52
CA ILE A 552 11.91 11.44 2.90
C ILE A 552 12.43 10.92 4.26
N LEU A 553 13.62 11.39 4.69
CA LEU A 553 14.19 11.03 6.01
C LEU A 553 13.33 11.44 7.22
N TRP A 554 12.36 12.34 7.05
CA TRP A 554 11.40 12.65 8.11
C TRP A 554 10.49 11.47 8.49
N LEU A 555 10.51 10.38 7.72
CA LEU A 555 9.87 9.12 8.09
C LEU A 555 10.70 8.30 9.11
N VAL A 556 12.01 8.56 9.26
CA VAL A 556 12.87 7.77 10.16
C VAL A 556 12.36 7.77 11.62
N PRO A 557 11.92 8.90 12.21
CA PRO A 557 11.41 8.92 13.58
C PRO A 557 10.19 7.99 13.81
N GLN A 558 9.21 7.98 12.90
CA GLN A 558 8.05 7.08 13.04
C GLN A 558 8.44 5.61 12.84
N TYR A 559 9.37 5.31 11.92
CA TYR A 559 9.94 3.97 11.76
C TYR A 559 10.69 3.51 13.02
N LEU A 560 11.51 4.37 13.62
CA LEU A 560 12.21 4.08 14.87
C LEU A 560 11.24 3.75 16.00
N LEU A 561 10.18 4.55 16.17
CA LEU A 561 9.18 4.34 17.21
C LEU A 561 8.41 3.03 17.01
N ILE A 562 8.02 2.70 15.77
CA ILE A 562 7.32 1.43 15.51
C ILE A 562 8.25 0.22 15.63
N SER A 563 9.54 0.33 15.31
CA SER A 563 10.51 -0.75 15.53
C SER A 563 10.76 -0.99 17.02
N ILE A 564 10.85 0.07 17.83
CA ILE A 564 10.89 -0.04 19.30
C ILE A 564 9.62 -0.74 19.80
N ALA A 565 8.46 -0.33 19.28
CA ALA A 565 7.18 -0.94 19.60
C ALA A 565 7.15 -2.43 19.24
N GLU A 566 7.68 -2.83 18.08
CA GLU A 566 7.81 -4.22 17.64
C GLU A 566 8.67 -5.05 18.60
N VAL A 567 9.86 -4.57 18.95
CA VAL A 567 10.74 -5.28 19.89
C VAL A 567 10.08 -5.44 21.25
N MET A 568 9.43 -4.40 21.77
CA MET A 568 8.80 -4.44 23.09
C MET A 568 7.48 -5.22 23.11
N PHE A 569 6.69 -5.17 22.04
CA PHE A 569 5.37 -5.79 21.96
C PHE A 569 5.41 -7.21 21.39
N ALA A 570 6.01 -7.39 20.21
CA ALA A 570 5.98 -8.66 19.49
C ALA A 570 6.94 -9.68 20.10
N ILE A 571 8.20 -9.30 20.36
CA ILE A 571 9.20 -10.22 20.92
C ILE A 571 8.83 -10.61 22.35
N SER A 572 8.46 -9.63 23.19
CA SER A 572 7.99 -9.93 24.56
C SER A 572 6.67 -10.71 24.56
N GLY A 573 5.79 -10.47 23.60
CA GLY A 573 4.55 -11.23 23.44
C GLY A 573 4.81 -12.70 23.11
N LEU A 574 5.77 -12.97 22.23
CA LEU A 574 6.23 -14.34 21.92
C LEU A 574 6.90 -14.99 23.13
N GLU A 575 7.78 -14.28 23.83
CA GLU A 575 8.41 -14.75 25.08
C GLU A 575 7.33 -15.14 26.12
N PHE A 576 6.30 -14.31 26.26
CA PHE A 576 5.16 -14.60 27.12
C PHE A 576 4.40 -15.86 26.68
N SER A 577 4.15 -16.04 25.36
CA SER A 577 3.51 -17.25 24.85
C SER A 577 4.28 -18.52 25.22
N PHE A 578 5.61 -18.50 25.11
CA PHE A 578 6.45 -19.67 25.33
C PHE A 578 6.72 -19.98 26.81
N THR A 579 6.57 -19.02 27.70
CA THR A 579 6.82 -19.21 29.14
C THR A 579 5.58 -19.63 29.93
N GLN A 580 4.38 -19.37 29.39
CA GLN A 580 3.09 -19.68 30.04
C GLN A 580 2.41 -20.96 29.49
N LEU A 581 2.91 -21.49 28.38
CA LEU A 581 2.55 -22.80 27.81
C LEU A 581 3.56 -23.87 28.25
#